data_AF-A0A942DFJ8-F1
#
_entry.id   AF-A0A942DFJ8-F1
#
_cell.length_a   1.000
_cell.length_b   1.000
_cell.length_c   1.000
_cell.angle_alpha   90.00
_cell.angle_beta   90.00
_cell.angle_gamma   90.00
#
_symmetry.space_group_name_H-M   'P 1'
#
loop_
_entity.id
_entity.type
_entity.pdbx_description
1 polymer ?
#
loop_
_entity_poly.entity_id
_entity_poly.type
_entity_poly.pdbx_seq_one_letter_code
_entity_poly.pdbx_strand_id
1 'polypeptide(L)'
;MGRSDRRERVALDQAYEFYKSTIGNNEAFTLHSLVNSLKTVSTAVSASTDGQLTLTTRLWMRIKQALFDKLLTSYPAYVIIYDGANKPIETKQRIPDDGTIEIHPHGLRRDDDRFSIELNQLHPLTKKHIQKVWIERGPDTRGEDFSNYECDGNVCMPKLFVIGDEILQKEASNGKKEAYSQWWELYWQSYCTPDRKEKQQLTRQMNSLEAIWGNLYY
;
A
#
# COMPACT_ATOMS: atom_id res chain seq x y z
N MET A 1 10.52 13.03 -14.62
CA MET A 1 10.29 11.74 -13.94
C MET A 1 11.19 11.72 -12.72
N GLY A 2 10.61 12.01 -11.55
CA GLY A 2 11.34 12.20 -10.31
C GLY A 2 12.13 10.95 -9.97
N ARG A 3 13.42 11.11 -9.70
CA ARG A 3 14.19 10.11 -8.97
C ARG A 3 13.49 9.97 -7.61
N SER A 4 12.66 8.94 -7.43
CA SER A 4 12.28 8.51 -6.08
C SER A 4 13.58 8.37 -5.30
N ASP A 5 13.69 9.05 -4.18
CA ASP A 5 14.94 9.13 -3.44
C ASP A 5 15.37 7.70 -3.09
N ARG A 6 16.48 7.25 -3.68
CA ARG A 6 16.93 5.84 -3.62
C ARG A 6 17.17 5.36 -2.18
N ARG A 7 17.23 6.29 -1.23
CA ARG A 7 17.44 6.06 0.20
C ARG A 7 16.21 5.55 0.96
N GLU A 8 15.03 5.51 0.33
CA GLU A 8 13.77 5.16 0.99
C GLU A 8 13.07 3.90 0.43
N ARG A 9 13.77 3.08 -0.38
CA ARG A 9 13.19 1.85 -0.92
C ARG A 9 13.32 0.69 0.08
N VAL A 10 12.17 0.18 0.51
CA VAL A 10 12.05 -0.98 1.41
C VAL A 10 11.78 -2.22 0.57
N ALA A 11 12.52 -3.30 0.83
CA ALA A 11 12.33 -4.59 0.15
C ALA A 11 11.07 -5.31 0.68
N LEU A 12 10.50 -6.24 -0.10
CA LEU A 12 9.26 -6.94 0.26
C LEU A 12 9.35 -7.71 1.60
N ASP A 13 10.52 -8.31 1.89
CA ASP A 13 10.82 -8.95 3.17
C ASP A 13 10.79 -7.94 4.32
N GLN A 14 11.44 -6.79 4.15
CA GLN A 14 11.44 -5.71 5.14
C GLN A 14 10.04 -5.10 5.35
N ALA A 15 9.25 -4.96 4.27
CA ALA A 15 7.88 -4.46 4.35
C ALA A 15 6.97 -5.45 5.11
N TYR A 16 7.21 -6.75 4.96
CA TYR A 16 6.51 -7.78 5.73
C TYR A 16 6.88 -7.76 7.21
N GLU A 17 8.17 -7.65 7.53
CA GLU A 17 8.63 -7.52 8.92
C GLU A 17 8.13 -6.22 9.57
N PHE A 18 8.08 -5.13 8.81
CA PHE A 18 7.47 -3.87 9.26
C PHE A 18 5.98 -4.05 9.58
N TYR A 19 5.24 -4.75 8.73
CA TYR A 19 3.84 -5.09 8.99
C TYR A 19 3.70 -5.91 10.28
N LYS A 20 4.55 -6.92 10.49
CA LYS A 20 4.53 -7.76 11.70
C LYS A 20 4.83 -6.97 12.98
N SER A 21 5.87 -6.14 12.97
CA SER A 21 6.24 -5.30 14.13
C SER A 21 5.20 -4.21 14.42
N THR A 22 4.72 -3.52 13.38
CA THR A 22 3.81 -2.38 13.54
C THR A 22 2.40 -2.81 13.91
N ILE A 23 1.87 -3.83 13.24
CA ILE A 23 0.49 -4.27 13.45
C ILE A 23 0.44 -5.35 14.53
N GLY A 24 1.42 -6.26 14.59
CA GLY A 24 1.51 -7.33 15.59
C GLY A 24 1.98 -6.90 16.97
N ASN A 25 3.01 -6.06 17.06
CA ASN A 25 3.62 -5.67 18.34
C ASN A 25 3.30 -4.23 18.77
N ASN A 26 2.58 -3.48 17.92
CA ASN A 26 2.26 -2.07 18.13
C ASN A 26 3.50 -1.21 18.45
N GLU A 27 4.62 -1.55 17.81
CA GLU A 27 5.87 -0.80 17.92
C GLU A 27 5.72 0.62 17.36
N ALA A 28 6.53 1.56 17.85
CA ALA A 28 6.54 2.92 17.31
C ALA A 28 7.10 2.91 15.89
N PHE A 29 6.41 3.58 14.96
CA PHE A 29 6.79 3.67 13.55
C PHE A 29 6.73 5.11 13.04
N THR A 30 7.32 5.33 11.87
CA THR A 30 7.31 6.63 11.19
C THR A 30 6.37 6.61 9.98
N LEU A 31 5.90 7.79 9.56
CA LEU A 31 5.08 7.94 8.36
C LEU A 31 5.81 7.40 7.12
N HIS A 32 7.11 7.72 6.99
CA HIS A 32 7.94 7.26 5.88
C HIS A 32 8.03 5.72 5.83
N SER A 33 8.31 5.05 6.95
CA SER A 33 8.39 3.59 6.99
C SER A 33 7.06 2.93 6.58
N LEU A 34 5.93 3.49 7.01
CA LEU A 34 4.60 2.99 6.66
C LEU A 34 4.29 3.16 5.17
N VAL A 35 4.53 4.36 4.64
CA VAL A 35 4.27 4.73 3.24
C VAL A 35 5.15 3.91 2.30
N ASN A 36 6.43 3.76 2.61
CA ASN A 36 7.34 2.96 1.79
C ASN A 36 6.96 1.48 1.80
N SER A 37 6.57 0.94 2.97
CA SER A 37 6.07 -0.45 3.07
C SER A 37 4.78 -0.64 2.27
N LEU A 38 3.84 0.31 2.37
CA LEU A 38 2.59 0.28 1.61
C LEU A 38 2.81 0.36 0.10
N LYS A 39 3.76 1.19 -0.36
CA LYS A 39 4.17 1.25 -1.78
C LYS A 39 4.74 -0.06 -2.27
N THR A 40 5.69 -0.64 -1.52
CA THR A 40 6.33 -1.92 -1.86
C THR A 40 5.28 -3.03 -1.96
N VAL A 41 4.40 -3.16 -0.96
CA VAL A 41 3.32 -4.18 -0.96
C VAL A 41 2.32 -3.93 -2.10
N SER A 42 1.93 -2.68 -2.36
CA SER A 42 1.01 -2.35 -3.46
C SER A 42 1.61 -2.69 -4.82
N THR A 43 2.90 -2.46 -5.00
CA THR A 43 3.63 -2.79 -6.23
C THR A 43 3.74 -4.30 -6.40
N ALA A 44 4.07 -5.03 -5.32
CA ALA A 44 4.17 -6.49 -5.33
C ALA A 44 2.82 -7.16 -5.66
N VAL A 45 1.71 -6.68 -5.08
CA VAL A 45 0.36 -7.16 -5.40
C VAL A 45 0.00 -6.91 -6.86
N SER A 46 0.34 -5.73 -7.40
CA SER A 46 0.08 -5.40 -8.80
C SER A 46 0.89 -6.31 -9.73
N ALA A 47 2.19 -6.47 -9.46
CA ALA A 47 3.07 -7.38 -10.20
C ALA A 47 2.60 -8.84 -10.16
N SER A 48 2.08 -9.31 -9.01
CA SER A 48 1.47 -10.64 -8.89
C SER A 48 0.21 -10.79 -9.75
N THR A 49 -0.62 -9.75 -9.79
CA THR A 49 -1.84 -9.71 -10.62
C THR A 49 -1.51 -9.72 -12.11
N ASP A 50 -0.41 -9.06 -12.49
CA ASP A 50 0.13 -9.03 -13.85
C ASP A 50 0.93 -10.30 -14.22
N GLY A 51 1.03 -11.28 -13.30
CA GLY A 51 1.75 -12.54 -13.52
C GLY A 51 3.28 -12.44 -13.49
N GLN A 52 3.83 -11.31 -13.01
CA GLN A 52 5.28 -11.09 -12.91
C GLN A 52 5.87 -11.70 -11.63
N LEU A 53 5.06 -11.93 -10.59
CA LEU A 53 5.49 -12.52 -9.33
C LEU A 53 4.54 -13.61 -8.87
N THR A 54 5.08 -14.61 -8.20
CA THR A 54 4.27 -15.68 -7.60
C THR A 54 3.99 -15.37 -6.13
N LEU A 55 2.92 -14.63 -5.86
CA LEU A 55 2.46 -14.33 -4.49
C LEU A 55 1.04 -14.83 -4.26
N THR A 56 0.72 -15.18 -3.02
CA THR A 56 -0.66 -15.43 -2.62
C THR A 56 -1.40 -14.09 -2.53
N THR A 57 -1.91 -13.60 -3.67
CA THR A 57 -2.51 -12.26 -3.83
C THR A 57 -3.54 -11.93 -2.75
N ARG A 58 -4.36 -12.91 -2.34
CA ARG A 58 -5.37 -12.71 -1.29
C ARG A 58 -4.76 -12.37 0.08
N LEU A 59 -3.63 -12.98 0.45
CA LEU A 59 -2.97 -12.69 1.73
C LEU A 59 -2.26 -11.33 1.69
N TRP A 60 -1.55 -11.05 0.59
CA TRP A 60 -0.88 -9.76 0.41
C TRP A 60 -1.84 -8.58 0.27
N MET A 61 -3.04 -8.80 -0.30
CA MET A 61 -4.11 -7.80 -0.29
C MET A 61 -4.57 -7.45 1.12
N ARG A 62 -4.64 -8.42 2.04
CA ARG A 62 -4.97 -8.14 3.45
C ARG A 62 -3.89 -7.30 4.13
N ILE A 63 -2.62 -7.56 3.83
CA ILE A 63 -1.51 -6.75 4.33
C ILE A 63 -1.61 -5.32 3.79
N LYS A 64 -1.86 -5.16 2.48
CA LYS A 64 -2.09 -3.86 1.85
C LYS A 64 -3.22 -3.09 2.54
N GLN A 65 -4.36 -3.75 2.76
CA GLN A 65 -5.52 -3.18 3.44
C GLN A 65 -5.17 -2.72 4.85
N ALA A 66 -4.51 -3.58 5.64
CA ALA A 66 -4.13 -3.26 7.02
C ALA A 66 -3.14 -2.09 7.11
N LEU A 67 -2.16 -2.01 6.20
CA LEU A 67 -1.23 -0.88 6.12
C LEU A 67 -1.95 0.42 5.70
N PHE A 68 -2.92 0.33 4.78
CA PHE A 68 -3.75 1.46 4.37
C PHE A 68 -4.63 1.97 5.52
N ASP A 69 -5.31 1.06 6.22
CA ASP A 69 -6.11 1.38 7.40
C ASP A 69 -5.24 2.06 8.47
N LYS A 70 -4.03 1.54 8.72
CA LYS A 70 -3.08 2.13 9.68
C LYS A 70 -2.66 3.53 9.26
N LEU A 71 -2.43 3.78 7.96
CA LEU A 71 -2.08 5.10 7.43
C LEU A 71 -3.20 6.11 7.68
N LEU A 72 -4.44 5.74 7.33
CA LEU A 72 -5.62 6.58 7.51
C LEU A 72 -5.90 6.91 8.97
N THR A 73 -5.69 5.94 9.86
CA THR A 73 -6.05 6.06 11.28
C THR A 73 -4.95 6.63 12.18
N SER A 74 -3.69 6.66 11.72
CA SER A 74 -2.56 7.07 12.57
C SER A 74 -2.03 8.48 12.25
N TYR A 75 -2.18 8.94 11.01
CA TYR A 75 -1.60 10.21 10.57
C TYR A 75 -2.65 11.15 9.97
N PRO A 76 -2.45 12.48 10.09
CA PRO A 76 -3.31 13.43 9.42
C PRO A 76 -3.16 13.33 7.89
N ALA A 77 -4.29 13.39 7.19
CA ALA A 77 -4.31 13.28 5.74
C ALA A 77 -5.47 14.07 5.13
N TYR A 78 -5.31 14.42 3.87
CA TYR A 78 -6.39 14.91 3.02
C TYR A 78 -6.96 13.75 2.23
N VAL A 79 -8.28 13.59 2.26
CA VAL A 79 -8.99 12.47 1.65
C VAL A 79 -9.88 12.96 0.52
N ILE A 80 -9.89 12.22 -0.58
CA ILE A 80 -10.86 12.38 -1.69
C ILE A 80 -11.64 11.09 -1.79
N ILE A 81 -12.96 11.19 -1.93
CA ILE A 81 -13.83 10.02 -2.07
C ILE A 81 -14.51 10.11 -3.42
N TYR A 82 -14.42 9.04 -4.19
CA TYR A 82 -15.03 8.89 -5.49
C TYR A 82 -16.21 7.93 -5.42
N ASP A 83 -17.25 8.19 -6.20
CA ASP A 83 -18.35 7.25 -6.41
C ASP A 83 -17.95 6.09 -7.34
N GLY A 84 -18.84 5.12 -7.55
CA GLY A 84 -18.61 3.99 -8.47
C GLY A 84 -18.43 4.41 -9.95
N ALA A 85 -18.74 5.66 -10.30
CA ALA A 85 -18.48 6.26 -11.61
C ALA A 85 -17.16 7.04 -11.65
N ASN A 86 -16.33 6.91 -10.61
CA ASN A 86 -15.05 7.60 -10.43
C ASN A 86 -15.17 9.13 -10.41
N LYS A 87 -16.31 9.67 -9.96
CA LYS A 87 -16.51 11.10 -9.76
C LYS A 87 -16.32 11.47 -8.29
N PRO A 88 -15.62 12.59 -8.00
CA PRO A 88 -15.43 13.02 -6.63
C PRO A 88 -16.78 13.40 -6.01
N ILE A 89 -17.03 12.87 -4.83
CA ILE A 89 -18.20 13.17 -4.02
C ILE A 89 -17.97 14.49 -3.29
N GLU A 90 -18.99 15.33 -3.21
CA GLU A 90 -18.87 16.58 -2.48
C GLU A 90 -18.78 16.33 -0.97
N THR A 91 -18.12 17.26 -0.28
CA THR A 91 -17.98 17.19 1.18
C THR A 91 -19.36 17.13 1.84
N LYS A 92 -19.48 16.35 2.93
CA LYS A 92 -20.71 16.17 3.70
C LYS A 92 -21.86 15.42 3.01
N GLN A 93 -21.61 14.85 1.83
CA GLN A 93 -22.56 13.91 1.22
C GLN A 93 -22.35 12.48 1.73
N ARG A 94 -23.40 11.65 1.62
CA ARG A 94 -23.32 10.24 1.97
C ARG A 94 -22.40 9.51 0.99
N ILE A 95 -21.45 8.75 1.52
CA ILE A 95 -20.53 7.94 0.73
C ILE A 95 -21.22 6.64 0.30
N PRO A 96 -21.21 6.27 -0.99
CA PRO A 96 -21.75 5.01 -1.47
C PRO A 96 -20.83 3.82 -1.11
N ASP A 97 -21.39 2.62 -1.08
CA ASP A 97 -20.66 1.43 -0.60
C ASP A 97 -19.59 0.92 -1.57
N ASP A 98 -19.75 1.21 -2.87
CA ASP A 98 -18.87 0.87 -3.99
C ASP A 98 -17.88 1.99 -4.34
N GLY A 99 -17.80 3.03 -3.50
CA GLY A 99 -16.88 4.14 -3.71
C GLY A 99 -15.41 3.76 -3.51
N THR A 100 -14.53 4.64 -3.98
CA THR A 100 -13.08 4.55 -3.79
C THR A 100 -12.62 5.71 -2.91
N ILE A 101 -11.71 5.44 -1.98
CA ILE A 101 -11.05 6.47 -1.17
C ILE A 101 -9.63 6.67 -1.67
N GLU A 102 -9.21 7.92 -1.81
CA GLU A 102 -7.84 8.35 -2.09
C GLU A 102 -7.33 9.18 -0.91
N ILE A 103 -6.13 8.85 -0.43
CA ILE A 103 -5.48 9.49 0.71
C ILE A 103 -4.22 10.20 0.25
N HIS A 104 -4.06 11.44 0.71
CA HIS A 104 -2.86 12.24 0.61
C HIS A 104 -2.35 12.57 2.03
N PRO A 105 -1.39 11.79 2.57
CA PRO A 105 -0.85 12.03 3.91
C PRO A 105 -0.19 13.40 4.00
N HIS A 106 -0.40 14.09 5.12
CA HIS A 106 0.28 15.37 5.37
C HIS A 106 1.77 15.14 5.64
N GLY A 107 2.62 16.04 5.14
CA GLY A 107 4.08 15.93 5.26
C GLY A 107 4.76 15.15 4.13
N LEU A 108 4.00 14.63 3.17
CA LEU A 108 4.50 13.93 1.98
C LEU A 108 4.13 14.65 0.68
N ARG A 109 4.70 14.19 -0.45
CA ARG A 109 4.49 14.83 -1.76
C ARG A 109 3.18 14.33 -2.37
N ARG A 110 2.22 15.24 -2.56
CA ARG A 110 0.87 14.88 -3.06
C ARG A 110 0.87 14.09 -4.37
N ASP A 111 1.80 14.38 -5.29
CA ASP A 111 1.86 13.72 -6.60
C ASP A 111 2.49 12.31 -6.55
N ASP A 112 3.40 12.08 -5.59
CA ASP A 112 4.18 10.84 -5.48
C ASP A 112 3.62 9.88 -4.40
N ASP A 113 2.86 10.41 -3.44
CA ASP A 113 2.40 9.73 -2.22
C ASP A 113 0.86 9.73 -2.12
N ARG A 114 0.20 9.36 -3.22
CA ARG A 114 -1.25 9.09 -3.24
C ARG A 114 -1.54 7.60 -3.12
N PHE A 115 -2.51 7.25 -2.29
CA PHE A 115 -2.93 5.87 -2.08
C PHE A 115 -4.43 5.76 -2.26
N SER A 116 -4.87 4.80 -3.08
CA SER A 116 -6.29 4.57 -3.33
C SER A 116 -6.69 3.13 -3.02
N ILE A 117 -7.89 2.95 -2.47
CA ILE A 117 -8.49 1.64 -2.24
C ILE A 117 -10.02 1.73 -2.32
N GLU A 118 -10.67 0.64 -2.69
CA GLU A 118 -12.13 0.54 -2.62
C GLU A 118 -12.61 0.57 -1.17
N LEU A 119 -13.74 1.22 -0.90
CA LEU A 119 -14.28 1.34 0.45
C LEU A 119 -14.71 -0.01 1.06
N ASN A 120 -15.11 -0.96 0.22
CA ASN A 120 -15.44 -2.33 0.62
C ASN A 120 -14.21 -3.13 1.11
N GLN A 121 -13.00 -2.66 0.81
CA GLN A 121 -11.72 -3.28 1.18
C GLN A 121 -11.16 -2.71 2.48
N LEU A 122 -11.70 -1.59 2.97
CA LEU A 122 -11.36 -1.05 4.28
C LEU A 122 -11.87 -1.96 5.39
N HIS A 123 -11.17 -1.95 6.53
CA HIS A 123 -11.72 -2.56 7.72
C HIS A 123 -13.10 -1.94 8.06
N PRO A 124 -14.13 -2.74 8.44
CA PRO A 124 -15.49 -2.22 8.64
C PRO A 124 -15.58 -1.06 9.65
N LEU A 125 -14.75 -1.08 10.70
CA LEU A 125 -14.65 0.04 11.64
C LEU A 125 -14.09 1.29 10.95
N THR A 126 -12.97 1.16 10.21
CA THR A 126 -12.38 2.28 9.47
C THR A 126 -13.39 2.88 8.49
N LYS A 127 -14.13 2.04 7.76
CA LYS A 127 -15.20 2.46 6.84
C LYS A 127 -16.30 3.25 7.56
N LYS A 128 -16.79 2.76 8.71
CA LYS A 128 -17.81 3.45 9.52
C LYS A 128 -17.29 4.81 10.02
N HIS A 129 -16.03 4.88 10.44
CA HIS A 129 -15.44 6.13 10.92
C HIS A 129 -15.22 7.15 9.81
N ILE A 130 -14.67 6.75 8.67
CA ILE A 130 -14.47 7.69 7.57
C ILE A 130 -15.80 8.26 7.08
N GLN A 131 -16.88 7.47 7.09
CA GLN A 131 -18.23 7.98 6.80
C GLN A 131 -18.67 9.07 7.77
N LYS A 132 -18.44 8.88 9.08
CA LYS A 132 -18.76 9.88 10.09
C LYS A 132 -17.91 11.15 9.92
N VAL A 133 -16.60 10.99 9.80
CA VAL A 133 -15.64 12.10 9.67
C VAL A 133 -15.91 12.92 8.40
N TRP A 134 -16.23 12.25 7.29
CA TRP A 134 -16.56 12.91 6.04
C TRP A 134 -17.80 13.82 6.15
N ILE A 135 -18.81 13.37 6.91
CA ILE A 135 -20.04 14.14 7.14
C ILE A 135 -19.79 15.31 8.09
N GLU A 136 -19.05 15.09 9.18
CA GLU A 136 -18.86 16.08 10.24
C GLU A 136 -17.80 17.13 9.89
N ARG A 137 -16.65 16.68 9.37
CA ARG A 137 -15.44 17.50 9.19
C ARG A 137 -15.06 17.70 7.73
N GLY A 138 -15.46 16.79 6.84
CA GLY A 138 -15.11 16.84 5.41
C GLY A 138 -13.81 16.09 5.09
N PRO A 139 -12.96 16.61 4.20
CA PRO A 139 -11.86 15.84 3.61
C PRO A 139 -10.61 15.72 4.49
N ASP A 140 -10.47 16.57 5.51
CA ASP A 140 -9.30 16.55 6.40
C ASP A 140 -9.50 15.59 7.59
N THR A 141 -8.65 14.57 7.68
CA THR A 141 -8.67 13.57 8.76
C THR A 141 -7.47 13.73 9.70
N ARG A 142 -7.61 13.28 10.95
CA ARG A 142 -6.56 13.18 11.96
C ARG A 142 -6.64 11.83 12.67
N GLY A 143 -5.55 11.36 13.26
CA GLY A 143 -5.57 10.08 13.99
C GLY A 143 -6.58 10.06 15.16
N GLU A 144 -6.80 11.19 15.81
CA GLU A 144 -7.79 11.37 16.88
C GLU A 144 -9.24 11.12 16.41
N ASP A 145 -9.52 11.30 15.12
CA ASP A 145 -10.84 11.01 14.56
C ASP A 145 -11.18 9.50 14.59
N PHE A 146 -10.16 8.67 14.84
CA PHE A 146 -10.25 7.21 14.87
C PHE A 146 -9.89 6.62 16.25
N SER A 147 -9.56 7.43 17.26
CA SER A 147 -9.00 6.94 18.54
C SER A 147 -10.03 6.53 19.60
N ASN A 148 -11.30 6.92 19.47
CA ASN A 148 -12.27 6.91 20.58
C ASN A 148 -13.40 5.87 20.47
N TYR A 149 -13.13 4.61 20.09
CA TYR A 149 -14.23 3.65 19.97
C TYR A 149 -13.95 2.29 20.58
N GLU A 150 -14.80 1.97 21.57
CA GLU A 150 -14.98 0.65 22.15
C GLU A 150 -15.45 -0.33 21.06
N CYS A 151 -14.99 -1.58 21.13
CA CYS A 151 -15.46 -2.65 20.26
C CYS A 151 -16.99 -2.74 20.33
N ASP A 152 -17.67 -2.37 19.25
CA ASP A 152 -19.12 -2.40 19.15
C ASP A 152 -19.54 -3.86 18.90
N GLY A 153 -19.64 -4.65 19.98
CA GLY A 153 -20.30 -5.97 20.13
C GLY A 153 -19.81 -7.16 19.29
N ASN A 154 -19.54 -6.96 17.99
CA ASN A 154 -19.26 -8.00 16.99
C ASN A 154 -18.09 -7.67 16.04
N VAL A 155 -17.56 -6.44 16.06
CA VAL A 155 -16.45 -6.04 15.18
C VAL A 155 -15.38 -5.35 16.03
N CYS A 156 -14.37 -6.10 16.43
CA CYS A 156 -13.10 -5.54 16.93
C CYS A 156 -12.09 -5.46 15.78
N MET A 157 -11.03 -4.64 15.93
CA MET A 157 -9.81 -4.90 15.15
C MET A 157 -9.46 -6.39 15.31
N PRO A 158 -9.34 -7.17 14.22
CA PRO A 158 -9.11 -8.58 14.33
C PRO A 158 -7.85 -8.82 15.16
N LYS A 159 -7.96 -9.66 16.20
CA LYS A 159 -6.77 -10.28 16.79
C LYS A 159 -6.02 -10.95 15.65
N LEU A 160 -4.79 -10.51 15.44
CA LEU A 160 -3.94 -10.85 14.30
C LEU A 160 -3.64 -12.34 14.27
N PHE A 161 -4.54 -13.11 13.68
CA PHE A 161 -4.24 -14.44 13.21
C PHE A 161 -3.78 -14.30 11.77
N VAL A 162 -2.47 -14.15 11.58
CA VAL A 162 -1.86 -14.21 10.24
C VAL A 162 -1.93 -15.67 9.79
N ILE A 163 -3.07 -16.05 9.21
CA ILE A 163 -3.19 -17.34 8.51
C ILE A 163 -2.13 -17.34 7.41
N GLY A 164 -1.19 -18.28 7.49
CA GLY A 164 -0.13 -18.43 6.50
C GLY A 164 1.09 -17.54 6.74
N ASP A 165 1.45 -17.20 8.00
CA ASP A 165 2.71 -16.48 8.30
C ASP A 165 3.93 -17.15 7.66
N GLU A 166 4.03 -18.50 7.73
CA GLU A 166 5.10 -19.25 7.08
C GLU A 166 5.11 -19.08 5.55
N ILE A 167 3.92 -19.04 4.94
CA ILE A 167 3.76 -18.84 3.49
C ILE A 167 4.20 -17.41 3.14
N LEU A 168 3.71 -16.42 3.88
CA LEU A 168 4.01 -15.00 3.65
C LEU A 168 5.50 -14.69 3.86
N GLN A 169 6.13 -15.24 4.90
CA GLN A 169 7.57 -15.09 5.13
C GLN A 169 8.38 -15.67 3.97
N LYS A 170 8.00 -16.87 3.51
CA LYS A 170 8.66 -17.55 2.39
C LYS A 170 8.45 -16.77 1.09
N GLU A 171 7.24 -16.32 0.82
CA GLU A 171 6.90 -15.50 -0.35
C GLU A 171 7.60 -14.14 -0.33
N ALA A 172 7.74 -13.50 0.81
CA ALA A 172 8.45 -12.23 0.92
C ALA A 172 9.94 -12.38 0.56
N SER A 173 10.58 -13.44 1.08
CA SER A 173 11.98 -13.75 0.75
C SER A 173 12.16 -14.20 -0.70
N ASN A 174 11.26 -15.05 -1.21
CA ASN A 174 11.31 -15.55 -2.58
C ASN A 174 10.98 -14.47 -3.59
N GLY A 175 9.95 -13.65 -3.36
CA GLY A 175 9.54 -12.56 -4.24
C GLY A 175 10.66 -11.52 -4.41
N LYS A 176 11.44 -11.26 -3.36
CA LYS A 176 12.66 -10.46 -3.46
C LYS A 176 13.70 -11.09 -4.40
N LYS A 177 13.97 -12.38 -4.26
CA LYS A 177 14.94 -13.10 -5.11
C LYS A 177 14.47 -13.21 -6.56
N GLU A 178 13.18 -13.50 -6.76
CA GLU A 178 12.53 -13.59 -8.06
C GLU A 178 12.56 -12.25 -8.79
N ALA A 179 12.15 -11.17 -8.11
CA ALA A 179 12.20 -9.83 -8.68
C ALA A 179 13.64 -9.39 -9.01
N TYR A 180 14.62 -9.76 -8.19
CA TYR A 180 16.03 -9.52 -8.48
C TYR A 180 16.53 -10.29 -9.71
N SER A 181 16.17 -11.57 -9.83
CA SER A 181 16.55 -12.41 -10.98
C SER A 181 15.96 -11.87 -12.28
N GLN A 182 14.65 -11.62 -12.30
CA GLN A 182 13.95 -11.09 -13.48
C GLN A 182 14.47 -9.71 -13.87
N TRP A 183 14.83 -8.87 -12.88
CA TRP A 183 15.41 -7.56 -13.17
C TRP A 183 16.71 -7.69 -13.97
N TRP A 184 17.58 -8.64 -13.61
CA TRP A 184 18.84 -8.87 -14.32
C TRP A 184 18.64 -9.42 -15.74
N GLU A 185 17.63 -10.24 -15.95
CA GLU A 185 17.24 -10.70 -17.29
C GLU A 185 16.76 -9.52 -18.17
N LEU A 186 15.88 -8.67 -17.63
CA LEU A 186 15.41 -7.47 -18.33
C LEU A 186 16.53 -6.47 -18.59
N TYR A 187 17.51 -6.36 -17.69
CA TYR A 187 18.70 -5.54 -17.90
C TYR A 187 19.47 -6.01 -19.14
N TRP A 188 19.73 -7.31 -19.26
CA TRP A 188 20.42 -7.87 -20.43
C TRP A 188 19.61 -7.71 -21.72
N GLN A 189 18.29 -7.92 -21.67
CA GLN A 189 17.42 -7.67 -22.81
C GLN A 189 17.49 -6.20 -23.25
N SER A 190 17.34 -5.26 -22.31
CA SER A 190 17.42 -3.80 -22.55
C SER A 190 18.77 -3.35 -23.10
N TYR A 191 19.85 -4.03 -22.71
CA TYR A 191 21.19 -3.80 -23.25
C TYR A 191 21.28 -4.23 -24.73
N CYS A 192 20.66 -5.36 -25.08
CA CYS A 192 20.65 -5.92 -26.43
C CYS A 192 19.56 -5.32 -27.35
N THR A 193 18.55 -4.63 -26.82
CA THR A 193 17.45 -4.04 -27.60
C THR A 193 17.87 -2.71 -28.25
N PRO A 194 17.82 -2.61 -29.59
CA PRO A 194 18.12 -1.37 -30.31
C PRO A 194 16.93 -0.40 -30.38
N ASP A 195 15.69 -0.89 -30.27
CA ASP A 195 14.49 -0.04 -30.29
C ASP A 195 14.32 0.75 -28.99
N ARG A 196 14.14 2.06 -29.13
CA ARG A 196 13.97 2.98 -28.00
C ARG A 196 12.64 2.78 -27.28
N LYS A 197 11.56 2.40 -27.99
CA LYS A 197 10.24 2.23 -27.35
C LYS A 197 10.22 0.97 -26.50
N GLU A 198 10.69 -0.14 -27.05
CA GLU A 198 10.84 -1.40 -26.32
C GLU A 198 11.78 -1.24 -25.12
N LYS A 199 12.94 -0.59 -25.30
CA LYS A 199 13.85 -0.28 -24.20
C LYS A 199 13.19 0.53 -23.07
N GLN A 200 12.31 1.47 -23.40
CA GLN A 200 11.57 2.23 -22.40
C GLN A 200 10.55 1.36 -21.65
N GLN A 201 9.92 0.38 -22.30
CA GLN A 201 9.02 -0.58 -21.65
C GLN A 201 9.79 -1.49 -20.68
N LEU A 202 10.92 -2.04 -21.13
CA LEU A 202 11.81 -2.86 -20.29
C LEU A 202 12.29 -2.06 -19.07
N THR A 203 12.67 -0.80 -19.27
CA THR A 203 13.07 0.10 -18.17
C THR A 203 11.93 0.31 -17.16
N ARG A 204 10.67 0.38 -17.60
CA ARG A 204 9.51 0.51 -16.69
C ARG A 204 9.31 -0.75 -15.86
N GLN A 205 9.42 -1.93 -16.47
CA GLN A 205 9.35 -3.22 -15.77
C GLN A 205 10.51 -3.38 -14.77
N MET A 206 11.73 -3.01 -15.17
CA MET A 206 12.88 -2.97 -14.26
C MET A 206 12.62 -2.08 -13.05
N ASN A 207 12.06 -0.88 -13.26
CA ASN A 207 11.73 0.02 -12.16
C ASN A 207 10.64 -0.55 -11.22
N SER A 208 9.67 -1.31 -11.72
CA SER A 208 8.65 -1.93 -10.87
C SER A 208 9.25 -3.06 -10.01
N LEU A 209 10.11 -3.90 -10.61
CA LEU A 209 10.81 -4.95 -9.87
C LEU A 209 11.76 -4.37 -8.81
N GLU A 210 12.51 -3.31 -9.15
CA GLU A 210 13.36 -2.57 -8.19
C GLU A 210 12.59 -2.04 -6.97
N ALA A 211 11.32 -1.66 -7.15
CA ALA A 211 10.50 -1.21 -6.05
C ALA A 211 10.11 -2.35 -5.09
N ILE A 212 10.17 -3.61 -5.54
CA ILE A 212 9.79 -4.80 -4.77
C ILE A 212 11.00 -5.40 -4.04
N TRP A 213 12.15 -5.55 -4.70
CA TRP A 213 13.31 -6.18 -4.07
C TRP A 213 14.20 -5.22 -3.25
N GLY A 214 13.96 -3.91 -3.34
CA GLY A 214 14.65 -2.88 -2.54
C GLY A 214 16.04 -2.53 -3.09
N ASN A 215 16.72 -1.51 -2.55
CA ASN A 215 17.99 -1.04 -3.12
C ASN A 215 19.17 -2.01 -2.81
N LEU A 216 19.91 -2.43 -3.84
CA LEU A 216 21.20 -3.16 -3.78
C LEU A 216 22.22 -2.28 -3.06
N TYR A 217 22.32 -2.37 -1.74
CA TYR A 217 23.58 -2.10 -1.06
C TYR A 217 24.18 -3.44 -0.64
N TYR A 218 25.02 -3.97 -1.52
CA TYR A 218 26.30 -4.53 -1.06
C TYR A 218 27.27 -3.36 -0.89
#